data_AF-A0A2D5MM77-F1
#
_entry.id   AF-A0A2D5MM77-F1
#
_cell.length_a   1.000
_cell.length_b   1.000
_cell.length_c   1.000
_cell.angle_alpha   90.00
_cell.angle_beta   90.00
_cell.angle_gamma   90.00
#
_symmetry.space_group_name_H-M   'P 1'
#
loop_
_entity.id
_entity.type
_entity.pdbx_description
1 polymer ?
#
loop_
_entity_poly.entity_id
_entity_poly.type
_entity_poly.pdbx_seq_one_letter_code
_entity_poly.pdbx_strand_id
1 'polypeptide(L)'
;MTREKSGQDKKAQASGSKSFLEEMKSFANAEGKQMVGFMRNKFREAMEDEEPPVGDKVTKKSSNSESLVVLSSELKDALKSASKSTGMSVVELIHECVTRSLEDVLHEKDNKKNEALSKLKLLKRKED
;
A
#
# COMPACT_ATOMS: atom_id res chain seq x y z
N MET A 1 -73.34 6.10 -30.60
CA MET A 1 -73.32 4.62 -30.55
C MET A 1 -71.93 4.19 -31.03
N THR A 2 -71.09 3.41 -30.37
CA THR A 2 -71.21 2.59 -29.15
C THR A 2 -69.79 2.39 -28.64
N ARG A 3 -69.64 2.32 -27.32
CA ARG A 3 -68.41 2.04 -26.59
C ARG A 3 -68.20 0.53 -26.57
N GLU A 4 -67.01 0.04 -26.91
CA GLU A 4 -66.56 -1.28 -26.46
C GLU A 4 -65.22 -1.14 -25.72
N LYS A 5 -65.17 -1.80 -24.58
CA LYS A 5 -64.13 -1.79 -23.56
C LYS A 5 -63.33 -3.09 -23.64
N SER A 6 -62.07 -2.97 -23.20
CA SER A 6 -61.33 -3.87 -22.30
C SER A 6 -60.87 -5.26 -22.78
N GLY A 7 -59.63 -5.57 -22.37
CA GLY A 7 -59.04 -6.91 -22.31
C GLY A 7 -57.52 -6.79 -22.35
N GLN A 8 -56.85 -6.29 -21.32
CA GLN A 8 -56.35 -7.05 -20.16
C GLN A 8 -55.11 -7.91 -20.50
N ASP A 9 -54.00 -7.51 -19.86
CA ASP A 9 -52.78 -8.22 -19.45
C ASP A 9 -52.51 -9.66 -19.94
N LYS A 10 -51.28 -9.91 -20.42
CA LYS A 10 -50.19 -10.63 -19.70
C LYS A 10 -49.17 -11.25 -20.66
N LYS A 11 -47.89 -11.03 -20.32
CA LYS A 11 -46.71 -11.91 -20.48
C LYS A 11 -46.71 -12.91 -21.66
N ALA A 12 -45.72 -12.75 -22.56
CA ALA A 12 -44.47 -13.51 -22.52
C ALA A 12 -43.79 -13.50 -23.90
N GLN A 13 -42.69 -12.77 -24.04
CA GLN A 13 -41.66 -13.17 -24.99
C GLN A 13 -40.29 -12.70 -24.50
N ALA A 14 -39.68 -13.52 -23.66
CA ALA A 14 -38.25 -13.47 -23.40
C ALA A 14 -37.56 -14.44 -24.37
N SER A 15 -36.80 -13.90 -25.33
CA SER A 15 -35.65 -14.50 -26.03
C SER A 15 -35.39 -13.67 -27.29
N GLY A 16 -34.23 -13.10 -27.60
CA GLY A 16 -32.90 -13.35 -27.11
C GLY A 16 -31.92 -13.01 -28.24
N SER A 17 -31.49 -11.75 -28.30
CA SER A 17 -30.19 -11.32 -28.81
C SER A 17 -30.11 -9.81 -28.60
N LYS A 18 -29.28 -9.37 -27.64
CA LYS A 18 -28.81 -7.98 -27.69
C LYS A 18 -28.05 -7.85 -28.99
N SER A 19 -28.27 -6.76 -29.72
CA SER A 19 -27.47 -6.53 -30.93
C SER A 19 -25.99 -6.55 -30.53
N PHE A 20 -25.10 -7.12 -31.35
CA PHE A 20 -23.66 -7.19 -31.06
C PHE A 20 -23.10 -5.84 -30.59
N LEU A 21 -23.63 -4.76 -31.14
CA LEU A 21 -23.28 -3.38 -30.78
C LEU A 21 -23.72 -2.98 -29.36
N GLU A 22 -24.87 -3.48 -28.87
CA GLU A 22 -25.28 -3.32 -27.47
C GLU A 22 -24.47 -4.18 -26.52
N GLU A 23 -24.02 -5.35 -26.95
CA GLU A 23 -23.13 -6.21 -26.17
C GLU A 23 -21.73 -5.60 -26.05
N MET A 24 -21.16 -5.09 -27.14
CA MET A 24 -19.91 -4.31 -27.11
C MET A 24 -20.03 -3.06 -26.23
N LYS A 25 -21.15 -2.32 -26.31
CA LYS A 25 -21.40 -1.17 -25.44
C LYS A 25 -21.52 -1.57 -23.97
N SER A 26 -22.22 -2.67 -23.69
CA SER A 26 -22.39 -3.18 -22.33
C SER A 26 -21.06 -3.66 -21.75
N PHE A 27 -20.24 -4.33 -22.56
CA PHE A 27 -18.91 -4.80 -22.21
C PHE A 27 -17.97 -3.63 -21.92
N ALA A 28 -17.85 -2.66 -22.84
CA ALA A 28 -17.03 -1.47 -22.64
C ALA A 28 -17.46 -0.65 -21.39
N ASN A 29 -18.76 -0.59 -21.10
CA ASN A 29 -19.26 0.06 -19.89
C ASN A 29 -18.93 -0.74 -18.62
N ALA A 30 -19.00 -2.07 -18.66
CA ALA A 30 -18.67 -2.92 -17.53
C ALA A 30 -17.16 -2.88 -17.24
N GLU A 31 -16.31 -3.04 -18.26
CA GLU A 31 -14.86 -2.92 -18.13
C GLU A 31 -14.43 -1.51 -17.71
N GLY A 32 -15.05 -0.47 -18.28
CA GLY A 32 -14.81 0.91 -17.88
C GLY A 32 -15.11 1.16 -16.40
N LYS A 33 -16.21 0.60 -15.89
CA LYS A 33 -16.55 0.67 -14.45
C LYS A 33 -15.55 -0.08 -13.57
N GLN A 34 -15.10 -1.26 -14.01
CA GLN A 34 -14.08 -2.03 -13.29
C GLN A 34 -12.75 -1.25 -13.22
N MET A 35 -12.33 -0.66 -14.34
CA MET A 35 -11.11 0.15 -14.41
C MET A 35 -11.19 1.40 -13.52
N VAL A 36 -12.31 2.13 -13.54
CA VAL A 36 -12.51 3.30 -12.66
C VAL A 36 -12.53 2.87 -11.19
N GLY A 37 -13.15 1.72 -10.87
CA GLY A 37 -13.13 1.14 -9.52
C GLY A 37 -11.73 0.80 -9.05
N PHE A 38 -10.91 0.20 -9.92
CA PHE A 38 -9.51 -0.13 -9.66
C PHE A 38 -8.66 1.13 -9.43
N MET A 39 -8.76 2.14 -10.29
CA MET A 39 -8.02 3.41 -10.11
C MET A 39 -8.43 4.09 -8.80
N ARG A 40 -9.73 4.21 -8.52
CA ARG A 40 -10.23 4.78 -7.26
C ARG A 40 -9.69 4.03 -6.04
N ASN A 41 -9.56 2.70 -6.13
CA ASN A 41 -8.98 1.89 -5.07
C ASN A 41 -7.49 2.17 -4.88
N LYS A 42 -6.73 2.33 -5.97
CA LYS A 42 -5.31 2.70 -5.90
C LYS A 42 -5.07 4.10 -5.37
N PHE A 43 -5.94 5.06 -5.71
CA PHE A 43 -5.90 6.39 -5.10
C PHE A 43 -6.24 6.37 -3.62
N ARG A 44 -7.21 5.54 -3.21
CA ARG A 44 -7.56 5.35 -1.81
C ARG A 44 -6.42 4.71 -1.03
N GLU A 45 -5.84 3.62 -1.53
CA GLU A 45 -4.70 2.92 -0.92
C GLU A 45 -3.51 3.89 -0.74
N ALA A 46 -3.20 4.69 -1.77
CA ALA A 46 -2.12 5.68 -1.71
C ALA A 46 -2.40 6.88 -0.79
N MET A 47 -3.67 7.19 -0.48
CA MET A 47 -4.04 8.22 0.50
C MET A 47 -4.19 7.67 1.92
N GLU A 48 -4.63 6.42 2.07
CA GLU A 48 -4.74 5.73 3.37
C GLU A 48 -3.36 5.32 3.92
N ASP A 49 -2.34 5.17 3.08
CA ASP A 49 -0.94 5.02 3.51
C ASP A 49 -0.35 6.30 4.17
N GLU A 50 -1.04 7.45 4.08
CA GLU A 50 -0.61 8.74 4.67
C GLU A 50 -1.43 9.17 5.90
N GLU A 51 -2.53 8.50 6.28
CA GLU A 51 -3.28 8.81 7.50
C GLU A 51 -3.77 7.56 8.26
N PRO A 52 -3.47 7.41 9.57
CA PRO A 52 -4.07 6.35 10.38
C PRO A 52 -5.56 6.65 10.66
N PRO A 53 -6.49 5.69 10.49
CA PRO A 53 -7.90 5.94 10.70
C PRO A 53 -8.22 6.12 12.20
N VAL A 54 -8.74 7.30 12.51
CA VAL A 54 -9.28 7.68 13.83
C VAL A 54 -10.73 7.19 13.92
N GLY A 55 -11.06 6.31 14.89
CA GLY A 55 -12.41 5.75 15.00
C GLY A 55 -12.67 4.75 16.13
N ASP A 56 -12.34 5.15 17.36
CA ASP A 56 -12.95 4.84 18.66
C ASP A 56 -13.16 3.41 19.25
N LYS A 57 -12.70 3.31 20.52
CA LYS A 57 -12.94 2.30 21.58
C LYS A 57 -12.19 0.97 21.53
N VAL A 58 -10.90 1.03 21.82
CA VAL A 58 -10.37 0.44 23.07
C VAL A 58 -9.38 1.45 23.63
N THR A 59 -9.53 1.81 24.90
CA THR A 59 -8.49 2.45 25.71
C THR A 59 -7.23 1.57 25.73
N LYS A 60 -6.47 1.56 24.64
CA LYS A 60 -5.04 1.38 24.74
C LYS A 60 -4.55 2.70 25.29
N LYS A 61 -4.27 2.71 26.61
CA LYS A 61 -3.20 3.55 27.11
C LYS A 61 -2.13 3.53 26.02
N SER A 62 -1.81 4.68 25.44
CA SER A 62 -0.53 4.85 24.80
C SER A 62 0.49 4.75 25.93
N SER A 63 0.71 3.54 26.43
CA SER A 63 2.04 3.20 26.87
C SER A 63 2.86 3.46 25.62
N ASN A 64 3.78 4.40 25.71
CA ASN A 64 5.11 4.20 25.19
C ASN A 64 5.60 2.84 25.75
N SER A 65 5.00 1.73 25.31
CA SER A 65 5.63 0.45 25.37
C SER A 65 6.62 0.56 24.24
N GLU A 66 7.75 1.18 24.54
CA GLU A 66 9.01 0.81 23.90
C GLU A 66 8.90 -0.69 23.67
N SER A 67 8.87 -1.10 22.41
CA SER A 67 8.70 -2.50 22.06
C SER A 67 9.84 -3.25 22.73
N LEU A 68 9.55 -3.85 23.88
CA LEU A 68 10.55 -4.49 24.71
C LEU A 68 10.99 -5.75 23.97
N VAL A 69 12.10 -5.63 23.25
CA VAL A 69 12.71 -6.75 22.55
C VAL A 69 13.43 -7.61 23.59
N VAL A 70 12.86 -8.80 23.86
CA VAL A 70 13.50 -9.78 24.73
C VAL A 70 14.45 -10.64 23.90
N LEU A 71 15.75 -10.48 24.15
CA LEU A 71 16.79 -11.28 23.49
C LEU A 71 16.84 -12.72 24.05
N SER A 72 17.16 -13.68 23.19
CA SER A 72 17.45 -15.06 23.58
C SER A 72 18.67 -15.14 24.50
N SER A 73 18.81 -16.23 25.26
CA SER A 73 19.96 -16.45 26.15
C SER A 73 21.28 -16.48 25.39
N GLU A 74 21.32 -17.20 24.27
CA GLU A 74 22.48 -17.31 23.40
C GLU A 74 22.96 -15.94 22.90
N LEU A 75 22.03 -15.07 22.50
CA LEU A 75 22.36 -13.73 22.04
C LEU A 75 22.86 -12.84 23.18
N LYS A 76 22.30 -12.98 24.39
CA LYS A 76 22.80 -12.27 25.58
C LYS A 76 24.23 -12.68 25.92
N ASP A 77 24.55 -13.96 25.79
CA ASP A 77 25.89 -14.48 26.09
C ASP A 77 26.91 -14.08 25.02
N ALA A 78 26.51 -14.11 23.75
CA ALA A 78 27.32 -13.57 22.65
C ALA A 78 27.62 -12.08 22.86
N LEU A 79 26.60 -11.30 23.22
CA LEU A 79 26.74 -9.85 23.43
C LEU A 79 27.62 -9.52 24.64
N LYS A 80 27.51 -10.28 25.74
CA LYS A 80 28.44 -10.18 26.88
C LYS A 80 29.87 -10.54 26.48
N SER A 81 30.05 -11.56 25.65
CA SER A 81 31.37 -11.99 25.19
C SER A 81 32.02 -10.93 24.29
N ALA A 82 31.24 -10.36 23.36
CA ALA A 82 31.67 -9.27 22.50
C ALA A 82 31.98 -7.98 23.28
N SER A 83 31.16 -7.65 24.28
CA SER A 83 31.42 -6.53 25.20
C SER A 83 32.77 -6.68 25.92
N LYS A 84 33.08 -7.89 26.43
CA LYS A 84 34.40 -8.17 27.03
C LYS A 84 35.55 -8.04 26.03
N SER A 85 35.37 -8.50 24.80
CA SER A 85 36.42 -8.47 23.77
C SER A 85 36.69 -7.06 23.23
N THR A 86 35.67 -6.21 23.19
CA THR A 86 35.75 -4.85 22.64
C THR A 86 36.08 -3.82 23.72
N GLY A 87 35.87 -4.14 25.00
CA GLY A 87 36.00 -3.21 26.10
C GLY A 87 34.83 -2.22 26.22
N MET A 88 33.83 -2.32 25.35
CA MET A 88 32.63 -1.48 25.37
C MET A 88 31.57 -2.11 26.26
N SER A 89 30.70 -1.30 26.86
CA SER A 89 29.51 -1.83 27.53
C SER A 89 28.57 -2.47 26.50
N VAL A 90 27.73 -3.40 26.97
CA VAL A 90 26.71 -4.04 26.14
C VAL A 90 25.81 -3.01 25.44
N VAL A 91 25.47 -1.92 26.13
CA VAL A 91 24.58 -0.88 25.59
C VAL A 91 25.28 -0.09 24.48
N GLU A 92 26.53 0.32 24.71
CA GLU A 92 27.33 1.02 23.69
C GLU A 92 27.57 0.14 22.47
N LEU A 93 27.82 -1.14 22.67
CA LEU A 93 27.99 -2.10 21.58
C LEU A 93 26.71 -2.23 20.75
N ILE A 94 25.54 -2.35 21.39
CA ILE A 94 24.25 -2.35 20.67
C ILE A 94 24.09 -1.06 19.87
N HIS A 95 24.32 0.09 20.51
CA HIS A 95 24.16 1.39 19.88
C HIS A 95 25.06 1.54 18.66
N GLU A 96 26.33 1.18 18.78
CA GLU A 96 27.31 1.23 17.69
C GLU A 96 26.91 0.31 16.52
N CYS A 97 26.54 -0.94 16.82
CA CYS A 97 26.12 -1.89 15.80
C CYS A 97 24.86 -1.44 15.05
N VAL A 98 23.87 -0.92 15.77
CA VAL A 98 22.64 -0.41 15.16
C VAL A 98 22.92 0.83 14.33
N THR A 99 23.70 1.78 14.85
CA THR A 99 24.07 3.01 14.15
C THR A 99 24.75 2.69 12.82
N ARG A 100 25.78 1.84 12.86
CA ARG A 100 26.53 1.45 11.66
C ARG A 100 25.67 0.71 10.63
N SER A 101 24.81 -0.20 11.10
CA SER A 101 23.87 -0.92 10.22
C SER A 101 22.89 0.02 9.53
N LEU A 102 22.46 1.10 10.20
CA LEU A 102 21.56 2.10 9.61
C LEU A 102 22.28 3.06 8.67
N GLU A 103 23.52 3.44 8.96
CA GLU A 103 24.35 4.27 8.09
C GLU A 103 24.52 3.64 6.71
N ASP A 104 24.79 2.33 6.65
CA ASP A 104 24.92 1.58 5.40
C ASP A 104 23.65 1.66 4.54
N VAL A 105 22.48 1.50 5.18
CA VAL A 105 21.17 1.59 4.52
C VAL A 105 20.90 3.00 3.99
N LEU A 106 21.22 4.02 4.80
CA LEU A 106 21.04 5.42 4.41
C LEU A 106 21.93 5.78 3.21
N HIS A 107 23.21 5.37 3.25
CA HIS A 107 24.13 5.58 2.13
C HIS A 107 23.65 4.90 0.85
N GLU A 108 23.13 3.67 0.93
CA GLU A 108 22.57 2.98 -0.24
C GLU A 108 21.37 3.75 -0.83
N LYS A 109 20.47 4.26 0.03
CA LYS A 109 19.31 5.04 -0.41
C LYS A 109 19.74 6.35 -1.07
N ASP A 110 20.72 7.04 -0.50
CA ASP A 110 21.24 8.29 -1.07
C ASP A 110 21.92 8.08 -2.41
N ASN A 111 22.67 6.98 -2.58
CA ASN A 111 23.28 6.63 -3.85
C ASN A 111 22.20 6.40 -4.93
N LYS A 112 21.14 5.66 -4.61
CA LYS A 112 20.00 5.45 -5.53
C LYS A 112 19.32 6.75 -5.90
N LYS A 113 19.09 7.64 -4.91
CA LYS A 113 18.52 8.98 -5.14
C LYS A 113 19.41 9.82 -6.07
N ASN A 114 20.71 9.84 -5.81
CA ASN A 114 21.67 10.61 -6.60
C ASN A 114 21.77 10.10 -8.04
N GLU A 115 21.75 8.78 -8.23
CA GLU A 115 21.71 8.17 -9.55
C GLU A 115 20.42 8.55 -10.32
N ALA A 116 19.27 8.47 -9.67
CA ALA A 116 17.99 8.86 -10.26
C ALA A 116 17.97 10.35 -10.63
N LEU A 117 18.48 11.24 -9.75
CA LEU A 117 18.60 12.67 -10.04
C LEU A 117 19.56 12.94 -11.21
N SER A 118 20.65 12.18 -11.33
CA SER A 118 21.57 12.30 -12.46
C SER A 118 20.91 11.90 -13.77
N LYS A 119 20.17 10.78 -13.77
CA LYS A 119 19.38 10.32 -14.93
C LYS A 119 18.33 11.36 -15.34
N LEU A 120 17.60 11.93 -14.37
CA LEU A 120 16.61 12.98 -14.63
C LEU A 120 17.26 14.23 -15.26
N LYS A 121 18.40 14.68 -14.73
CA LYS A 121 19.14 15.81 -15.31
C LYS A 121 19.60 15.53 -16.75
N LEU A 122 20.02 14.30 -17.05
CA LEU A 122 20.41 13.91 -18.40
C LEU A 122 19.24 13.92 -19.38
N LEU A 123 18.06 13.45 -18.96
CA LEU A 123 16.86 13.47 -19.78
C LEU A 123 16.43 14.90 -20.09
N LYS A 124 16.41 15.77 -19.07
CA LYS A 124 16.03 17.18 -19.23
C LYS A 124 16.95 17.93 -20.21
N ARG A 125 18.25 17.60 -20.27
CA ARG A 125 19.19 18.18 -21.24
C ARG A 125 19.04 17.66 -22.67
N LYS A 126 18.30 16.57 -22.89
CA LYS A 126 18.05 15.99 -24.23
C LYS A 126 16.73 16.48 -24.85
N GLU A 127 15.89 17.15 -24.07
CA GLU A 127 14.63 17.76 -24.53
C GLU A 127 14.81 19.18 -25.09
N ASP A 128 15.94 19.83 -24.81
CA ASP A 128 16.39 21.09 -25.41
C ASP A 128 17.29 20.84 -26.63
#